data_AF-A0A2X2KAL6-F1
#
_entry.id   AF-A0A2X2KAL6-F1
#
_cell.length_a   1.000
_cell.length_b   1.000
_cell.length_c   1.000
_cell.angle_alpha   90.00
_cell.angle_beta   90.00
_cell.angle_gamma   90.00
#
_symmetry.space_group_name_H-M   'P 1'
#
loop_
_entity.id
_entity.type
_entity.pdbx_description
1 polymer ?
#
loop_
_entity_poly.entity_id
_entity_poly.type
_entity_poly.pdbx_seq_one_letter_code
_entity_poly.pdbx_strand_id
1 'polypeptide(L)'
;MKLVEFGKYNEDLANASKDMEVYFRSWAGGTDLDPSDLYHTDRPQNEMRTVLPKSDQYLDDALDFDKVGIDEKKRKDIYVKWQKYMNDELPGLPMFQGKSITIVNDKVRNLDIEIGTDQSLYNLTKEA
;
A
#
# COMPACT_ATOMS: atom_id res chain seq x y z
N MET A 1 19.52 -9.91 12.32
CA MET A 1 18.75 -8.69 11.99
C MET A 1 19.62 -7.48 12.31
N LYS A 2 19.89 -6.62 11.32
CA LYS A 2 20.67 -5.39 11.50
C LYS A 2 19.69 -4.22 11.60
N LEU A 3 19.82 -3.41 12.63
CA LEU A 3 19.07 -2.16 12.74
C LEU A 3 19.85 -1.08 11.98
N VAL A 4 19.18 -0.42 11.03
CA VAL A 4 19.74 0.65 10.21
C VAL A 4 18.85 1.87 10.39
N GLU A 5 19.46 3.05 10.50
CA GLU A 5 18.73 4.32 10.56
C GLU A 5 17.85 4.47 9.30
N PHE A 6 16.64 5.02 9.45
CA PHE A 6 15.62 5.03 8.41
C PHE A 6 16.07 5.73 7.12
N GLY A 7 16.75 6.87 7.21
CA GLY A 7 17.30 7.57 6.05
C GLY A 7 18.27 6.69 5.27
N LYS A 8 19.27 6.12 5.95
CA LYS A 8 20.22 5.19 5.32
C LYS A 8 19.53 3.94 4.75
N TYR A 9 18.56 3.39 5.48
CA TYR A 9 17.79 2.24 5.05
C TYR A 9 17.07 2.49 3.71
N ASN A 10 16.42 3.64 3.56
CA ASN A 10 15.76 4.01 2.31
C ASN A 10 16.76 4.21 1.17
N GLU A 11 17.92 4.83 1.45
CA GLU A 11 18.98 5.00 0.44
C GLU A 11 19.53 3.65 -0.03
N ASP A 12 19.82 2.73 0.90
CA ASP A 12 20.29 1.38 0.58
C ASP A 12 19.24 0.61 -0.23
N LEU A 13 17.95 0.75 0.12
CA LEU A 13 16.82 0.13 -0.59
C LEU A 13 16.64 0.69 -1.99
N ALA A 14 16.68 2.00 -2.16
CA ALA A 14 16.56 2.65 -3.47
C ALA A 14 17.73 2.27 -4.38
N ASN A 15 18.95 2.20 -3.84
CA ASN A 15 20.17 1.88 -4.59
C ASN A 15 20.41 0.39 -4.81
N ALA A 16 19.50 -0.49 -4.37
CA ALA A 16 19.68 -1.95 -4.47
C ALA A 16 21.00 -2.43 -3.85
N SER A 17 21.31 -1.94 -2.64
CA SER A 17 22.56 -2.30 -1.96
C SER A 17 22.72 -3.81 -1.83
N LYS A 18 23.87 -4.33 -2.23
CA LYS A 18 24.19 -5.77 -2.15
C LYS A 18 24.25 -6.32 -0.73
N ASP A 19 24.36 -5.44 0.26
CA ASP A 19 24.41 -5.80 1.68
C ASP A 19 22.99 -6.03 2.26
N MET A 20 21.93 -5.78 1.49
CA MET A 20 20.54 -5.93 1.92
C MET A 20 19.83 -7.03 1.14
N GLU A 21 19.81 -8.22 1.73
CA GLU A 21 19.17 -9.40 1.14
C GLU A 21 17.66 -9.47 1.45
N VAL A 22 17.26 -9.07 2.66
CA VAL A 22 15.87 -9.08 3.14
C VAL A 22 15.61 -7.79 3.92
N TYR A 23 14.42 -7.23 3.78
CA TYR A 23 14.04 -5.98 4.42
C TYR A 23 12.59 -6.01 4.93
N PHE A 24 12.29 -5.12 5.89
CA PHE A 24 10.93 -4.88 6.37
C PHE A 24 10.43 -3.55 5.82
N ARG A 25 9.27 -3.57 5.19
CA ARG A 25 8.65 -2.38 4.61
C ARG A 25 7.19 -2.32 5.00
N SER A 26 6.71 -1.10 5.17
CA SER A 26 5.33 -0.79 5.50
C SER A 26 4.84 0.27 4.55
N TRP A 27 3.56 0.19 4.20
CA TRP A 27 2.89 1.14 3.32
C TRP A 27 1.59 1.56 4.00
N ALA A 28 1.18 2.80 3.75
CA ALA A 28 -0.20 3.22 3.99
C ALA A 28 -0.92 3.15 2.63
N GLY A 29 -1.92 2.29 2.53
CA GLY A 29 -2.75 2.18 1.33
C GLY A 29 -3.66 3.39 1.15
N GLY A 30 -4.01 3.68 -0.10
CA GLY A 30 -5.05 4.66 -0.43
C GLY A 30 -6.45 4.07 -0.33
N THR A 31 -7.45 4.85 -0.76
CA THR A 31 -8.84 4.39 -0.88
C THR A 31 -9.06 3.46 -2.08
N ASP A 32 -8.20 3.54 -3.10
CA ASP A 32 -8.15 2.56 -4.18
C ASP A 32 -7.33 1.34 -3.73
N LEU A 33 -7.86 0.15 -4.00
CA LEU A 33 -7.25 -1.13 -3.64
C LEU A 33 -6.23 -1.62 -4.69
N ASP A 34 -5.96 -0.82 -5.73
CA ASP A 34 -4.98 -1.16 -6.75
C ASP A 34 -3.55 -1.21 -6.20
N PRO A 35 -2.87 -2.37 -6.28
CA PRO A 35 -1.52 -2.50 -5.75
C PRO A 35 -0.44 -2.25 -6.81
N SER A 36 -0.79 -1.78 -8.01
CA SER A 36 0.12 -1.71 -9.15
C SER A 36 1.38 -0.92 -8.87
N ASP A 37 1.27 0.24 -8.21
CA ASP A 37 2.42 1.08 -7.88
C ASP A 37 3.53 0.32 -7.12
N LEU A 38 3.18 -0.70 -6.33
CA LEU A 38 4.15 -1.48 -5.55
C LEU A 38 4.59 -2.78 -6.24
N TYR A 39 3.79 -3.33 -7.16
CA TYR A 39 3.96 -4.71 -7.65
C TYR A 39 4.06 -4.86 -9.16
N HIS A 40 3.68 -3.84 -9.93
CA HIS A 40 3.83 -3.89 -11.37
C HIS A 40 5.30 -3.62 -11.74
N THR A 41 5.83 -4.36 -12.71
CA THR A 41 7.26 -4.35 -13.06
C THR A 41 7.79 -2.96 -13.45
N ASP A 42 6.95 -2.13 -14.09
CA ASP A 42 7.35 -0.80 -14.57
C ASP A 42 7.28 0.32 -13.52
N ARG A 43 6.84 0.01 -12.30
CA ARG A 43 6.60 1.03 -11.28
C ARG A 43 7.84 1.27 -10.43
N PRO A 44 8.19 2.55 -10.16
CA PRO A 44 9.41 2.86 -9.41
C PRO A 44 9.35 2.40 -7.95
N GLN A 45 8.15 2.23 -7.39
CA GLN A 45 7.95 1.71 -6.03
C GLN A 45 7.91 0.17 -5.96
N ASN A 46 8.17 -0.54 -7.06
CA ASN A 46 8.52 -1.96 -7.04
C ASN A 46 9.92 -2.17 -6.44
N GLU A 47 10.05 -1.87 -5.15
CA GLU A 47 11.28 -2.00 -4.38
C GLU A 47 11.73 -3.48 -4.25
N MET A 48 10.78 -4.42 -4.42
CA MET A 48 11.05 -5.85 -4.49
C MET A 48 11.81 -6.24 -5.76
N ARG A 49 11.74 -5.40 -6.81
CA ARG A 49 12.40 -5.60 -8.11
C ARG A 49 12.02 -6.91 -8.79
N THR A 50 10.81 -7.39 -8.49
CA THR A 50 10.30 -8.63 -9.07
C THR A 50 9.71 -8.36 -10.44
N VAL A 51 10.06 -9.20 -11.40
CA VAL A 51 9.54 -9.16 -12.76
C VAL A 51 8.63 -10.36 -12.95
N LEU A 52 7.32 -10.14 -12.84
CA LEU A 52 6.31 -11.20 -12.90
C LEU A 52 5.27 -10.84 -13.98
N PRO A 53 5.47 -11.24 -15.25
CA PRO A 53 4.58 -10.84 -16.35
C PRO A 53 3.11 -11.21 -16.14
N LYS A 54 2.84 -12.31 -15.41
CA LYS A 54 1.48 -12.71 -15.05
C LYS A 54 0.87 -11.84 -13.95
N SER A 55 1.69 -11.30 -13.04
CA SER A 55 1.25 -10.28 -12.09
C SER A 55 0.86 -9.02 -12.86
N ASP A 56 1.75 -8.54 -13.74
CA ASP A 56 1.53 -7.36 -14.56
C ASP A 56 0.21 -7.46 -15.36
N GLN A 57 0.01 -8.60 -16.02
CA GLN A 57 -1.25 -8.87 -16.75
C GLN A 57 -2.48 -8.78 -15.84
N TYR A 58 -2.47 -9.35 -14.64
CA TYR A 58 -3.65 -9.26 -13.76
C TYR A 58 -3.92 -7.82 -13.31
N LEU A 59 -2.87 -7.05 -13.07
CA LEU A 59 -2.98 -5.65 -12.65
C LEU A 59 -3.52 -4.79 -13.79
N ASP A 60 -2.99 -4.95 -15.01
CA ASP A 60 -3.50 -4.30 -16.21
C ASP A 60 -4.97 -4.68 -16.47
N ASP A 61 -5.31 -5.97 -16.37
CA ASP A 61 -6.66 -6.47 -16.60
C ASP A 61 -7.67 -5.93 -15.56
N ALA A 62 -7.22 -5.64 -14.34
CA ALA A 62 -8.06 -5.06 -13.29
C ALA A 62 -8.33 -3.56 -13.49
N LEU A 63 -7.50 -2.88 -14.29
CA LEU A 63 -7.61 -1.47 -14.63
C LEU A 63 -8.21 -1.23 -16.04
N ASP A 64 -8.23 -2.26 -16.87
CA ASP A 64 -8.79 -2.22 -18.23
C ASP A 64 -10.32 -2.09 -18.21
N PHE A 65 -10.80 -0.93 -18.66
CA PHE A 65 -12.23 -0.61 -18.73
C PHE A 65 -13.01 -1.59 -19.62
N ASP A 66 -12.43 -2.10 -20.70
CA ASP A 66 -13.11 -3.03 -21.60
C ASP A 66 -13.32 -4.42 -20.95
N LYS A 67 -12.52 -4.75 -19.93
CA LYS A 67 -12.60 -6.02 -19.19
C LYS A 67 -13.50 -5.93 -17.97
N VAL A 68 -13.31 -4.92 -17.13
CA VAL A 68 -14.02 -4.79 -15.85
C VAL A 68 -15.11 -3.72 -15.86
N GLY A 69 -15.00 -2.69 -16.70
CA GLY A 69 -15.90 -1.54 -16.67
C GLY A 69 -16.00 -0.94 -15.26
N ILE A 70 -17.23 -0.77 -14.77
CA ILE A 70 -17.55 -0.35 -13.39
C ILE A 70 -17.93 -1.53 -12.47
N ASP A 71 -17.71 -2.78 -12.91
CA ASP A 71 -18.11 -3.97 -12.17
C ASP A 71 -17.07 -4.31 -11.09
N GLU A 72 -17.37 -3.88 -9.87
CA GLU A 72 -16.52 -4.12 -8.69
C GLU A 72 -16.28 -5.61 -8.43
N LYS A 73 -17.24 -6.48 -8.76
CA LYS A 73 -17.11 -7.92 -8.54
C LYS A 73 -16.09 -8.53 -9.49
N LYS A 74 -16.11 -8.14 -10.77
CA LYS A 74 -15.10 -8.59 -11.74
C LYS A 74 -13.70 -8.14 -11.34
N ARG A 75 -13.54 -6.87 -10.96
CA ARG A 75 -12.26 -6.33 -10.50
C ARG A 75 -11.76 -7.06 -9.26
N LYS A 76 -12.64 -7.31 -8.29
CA LYS A 76 -12.34 -8.13 -7.10
C LYS A 76 -11.90 -9.55 -7.45
N ASP A 77 -12.59 -10.22 -8.37
CA ASP A 77 -12.25 -11.59 -8.76
C ASP A 77 -10.86 -11.68 -9.43
N ILE A 78 -10.45 -10.64 -10.16
CA ILE A 78 -9.10 -10.53 -10.71
C ILE A 78 -8.07 -10.34 -9.57
N TYR A 79 -8.31 -9.40 -8.65
CA TYR A 79 -7.40 -9.19 -7.53
C TYR A 79 -7.25 -10.41 -6.62
N VAL A 80 -8.30 -11.20 -6.42
CA VAL A 80 -8.19 -12.47 -5.67
C VAL A 80 -7.31 -13.48 -6.40
N LYS A 81 -7.38 -13.55 -7.74
CA LYS A 81 -6.48 -14.42 -8.54
C LYS A 81 -5.05 -13.92 -8.47
N TRP A 82 -4.85 -12.61 -8.58
CA TRP A 82 -3.55 -11.97 -8.42
C TRP A 82 -2.96 -12.26 -7.04
N GLN A 83 -3.70 -12.07 -5.94
CA GLN A 83 -3.23 -12.35 -4.58
C GLN A 83 -2.81 -13.81 -4.39
N LYS A 84 -3.55 -14.77 -4.96
CA LYS A 84 -3.17 -16.19 -4.93
C LYS A 84 -1.84 -16.42 -5.64
N TYR A 85 -1.70 -15.87 -6.85
CA TYR A 85 -0.46 -15.98 -7.62
C TYR A 85 0.73 -15.33 -6.89
N MET A 86 0.56 -14.15 -6.31
CA MET A 86 1.60 -13.50 -5.52
C MET A 86 1.97 -14.27 -4.27
N ASN A 87 1.02 -14.99 -3.66
CA ASN A 87 1.30 -15.87 -2.54
C ASN A 87 2.08 -17.13 -2.95
N ASP A 88 1.91 -17.60 -4.20
CA ASP A 88 2.67 -18.73 -4.75
C ASP A 88 4.11 -18.30 -5.15
N GLU A 89 4.26 -17.13 -5.79
CA GLU A 89 5.58 -16.59 -6.20
C GLU A 89 6.37 -15.95 -5.05
N LEU A 90 5.67 -15.47 -4.02
CA LEU A 90 6.19 -14.88 -2.78
C LEU A 90 7.27 -13.79 -2.97
N PRO A 91 7.03 -12.73 -3.77
CA PRO A 91 7.97 -11.60 -3.90
C PRO A 91 8.11 -10.79 -2.60
N GLY A 92 7.10 -10.87 -1.73
CA GLY A 92 7.11 -10.33 -0.38
C GLY A 92 6.16 -11.14 0.49
N LEU A 93 6.42 -11.17 1.79
CA LEU A 93 5.59 -11.88 2.77
C LEU A 93 4.71 -10.88 3.54
N PRO A 94 3.39 -10.85 3.33
CA PRO A 94 2.50 -10.04 4.16
C PRO A 94 2.56 -10.52 5.61
N MET A 95 2.87 -9.62 6.56
CA MET A 95 3.01 -10.00 7.96
C MET A 95 1.82 -9.60 8.83
N PHE A 96 1.41 -8.34 8.78
CA PHE A 96 0.28 -7.83 9.57
C PHE A 96 -0.29 -6.55 8.96
N GLN A 97 -1.54 -6.27 9.28
CA GLN A 97 -2.19 -5.00 9.03
C GLN A 97 -2.18 -4.19 10.33
N GLY A 98 -1.54 -3.01 10.30
CA GLY A 98 -1.47 -2.13 11.45
C GLY A 98 -2.84 -1.55 11.82
N LYS A 99 -3.11 -1.43 13.12
CA LYS A 99 -4.21 -0.62 13.64
C LYS A 99 -3.65 0.69 14.17
N SER A 100 -4.30 1.81 13.86
CA SER A 100 -3.94 3.11 14.43
C SER A 100 -4.70 3.35 15.74
N ILE A 101 -4.02 4.01 16.69
CA ILE A 101 -4.64 4.58 17.89
C ILE A 101 -4.31 6.06 17.86
N THR A 102 -5.34 6.89 17.79
CA THR A 102 -5.18 8.35 17.83
C THR A 102 -5.48 8.84 19.24
N ILE A 103 -4.51 9.49 19.87
CA ILE A 103 -4.66 10.09 21.19
C ILE A 103 -4.80 11.59 21.00
N VAL A 104 -5.90 12.16 21.48
CA VAL A 104 -6.16 13.60 21.42
C VAL A 104 -6.24 14.21 22.79
N ASN A 105 -5.82 15.48 22.87
CA ASN A 105 -6.04 16.28 24.07
C ASN A 105 -7.54 16.55 24.27
N ASP A 106 -7.93 16.66 25.53
CA ASP A 106 -9.28 16.95 25.98
C ASP A 106 -9.80 18.33 25.59
N LYS A 107 -9.06 19.19 24.88
CA LYS A 107 -9.54 20.44 24.29
C LYS A 107 -10.00 20.30 22.83
N VAL A 108 -9.68 19.19 22.17
CA VAL A 108 -10.18 18.88 20.82
C VAL A 108 -11.60 18.34 20.94
N ARG A 109 -12.54 18.87 20.14
CA ARG A 109 -13.99 18.56 20.30
C ARG A 109 -14.58 17.79 19.13
N ASN A 110 -14.12 18.04 17.91
CA ASN A 110 -14.77 17.54 16.69
C ASN A 110 -13.81 16.77 15.77
N LEU A 111 -12.80 16.09 16.34
CA LEU A 111 -11.94 15.22 15.53
C LEU A 111 -12.71 13.96 15.14
N ASP A 112 -12.76 13.73 13.84
CA ASP A 112 -13.12 12.45 13.26
C ASP A 112 -11.89 11.88 12.53
N ILE A 113 -11.64 10.60 12.72
CA ILE A 113 -10.51 9.86 12.13
C ILE A 113 -10.96 8.98 10.95
N GLU A 114 -12.24 9.02 10.58
CA GLU A 114 -12.73 8.41 9.37
C GLU A 114 -12.08 9.05 8.13
N ILE A 115 -11.81 8.24 7.11
CA ILE A 115 -11.19 8.74 5.89
C ILE A 115 -12.20 9.64 5.16
N GLY A 116 -11.79 10.87 4.86
CA GLY A 116 -12.61 11.84 4.12
C GLY A 116 -13.45 12.78 5.00
N THR A 117 -13.32 12.71 6.33
CA THR A 117 -14.03 13.59 7.28
C THR A 117 -13.20 14.79 7.73
N ASP A 118 -12.15 15.14 6.99
CA ASP A 118 -11.21 16.21 7.36
C ASP A 118 -11.93 17.54 7.66
N GLN A 119 -11.73 18.06 8.86
CA GLN A 119 -12.30 19.32 9.32
C GLN A 119 -11.24 20.42 9.35
N SER A 120 -11.66 21.66 9.10
CA SER A 120 -10.78 22.82 9.33
C SER A 120 -10.36 22.91 10.80
N LEU A 121 -9.17 23.46 11.08
CA LEU A 121 -8.68 23.69 12.45
C LEU A 121 -9.67 24.49 13.31
N TYR A 122 -10.41 25.43 12.69
CA TYR A 122 -11.45 26.20 13.36
C TYR A 122 -12.58 25.28 13.86
N ASN A 123 -13.05 24.35 13.02
CA ASN A 123 -14.11 23.42 13.39
C ASN A 123 -13.65 22.41 14.45
N LEU A 124 -12.37 22.02 14.47
CA LEU A 124 -11.84 21.07 15.45
C LEU A 124 -11.82 21.59 16.90
N THR A 125 -11.83 22.92 17.07
CA THR A 125 -11.72 23.60 18.38
C THR A 125 -13.00 24.33 18.80
N LYS A 126 -13.98 24.45 17.89
CA LYS A 126 -15.27 25.07 18.19
C LYS A 126 -16.12 24.15 19.07
N GLU A 127 -16.85 24.72 20.02
CA GLU A 127 -17.88 23.99 20.76
C GLU A 127 -18.94 23.45 19.78
N ALA A 128 -19.34 22.18 19.98
CA ALA A 128 -20.29 21.47 19.14
C ALA A 128 -21.72 22.04 19.28
#